data_AF-A0A6I3N474-F1
#
_entry.id   AF-A0A6I3N474-F1
#
_cell.length_a   1.000
_cell.length_b   1.000
_cell.length_c   1.000
_cell.angle_alpha   90.00
_cell.angle_beta   90.00
_cell.angle_gamma   90.00
#
_symmetry.space_group_name_H-M   'P 1'
#
loop_
_entity.id
_entity.type
_entity.pdbx_description
1 polymer ?
#
loop_
_entity_poly.entity_id
_entity_poly.type
_entity_poly.pdbx_seq_one_letter_code
_entity_poly.pdbx_strand_id
1 'polypeptide(L)' 'MPLLDDSSSSEFCSNLQEGADYYMAPQGYRIMTEYYLAKRGYCCSNGCPNCPYSPKAVKGNRNLRSGIAEKYGL' A
#
# COMPACT_ATOMS: atom_id res chain seq x y z
N MET A 1 -2.05 27.84 35.11
CA MET A 1 -1.22 26.78 34.50
C MET A 1 -1.74 26.56 33.09
N PRO A 2 -0.89 26.64 32.07
CA PRO A 2 -1.32 26.82 30.69
C PRO A 2 -1.93 25.54 30.11
N LEU A 3 -2.99 25.73 29.32
CA LEU A 3 -3.61 24.75 28.44
C LEU A 3 -2.55 24.22 27.47
N LEU A 4 -2.24 22.93 27.57
CA LEU A 4 -1.52 22.20 26.54
C LEU A 4 -2.49 22.04 25.36
N ASP A 5 -2.26 22.82 24.32
CA ASP A 5 -2.74 22.58 22.97
C ASP A 5 -2.18 21.24 22.48
N ASP A 6 -2.85 20.14 22.82
CA ASP A 6 -2.62 18.83 22.19
C ASP A 6 -3.37 18.80 20.84
N SER A 7 -3.07 19.78 20.00
CA SER A 7 -3.30 19.65 18.57
C SER A 7 -2.44 18.48 18.09
N SER A 8 -3.12 17.45 17.58
CA SER A 8 -2.58 16.37 16.73
C SER A 8 -2.21 15.04 17.40
N SER A 9 -3.19 14.39 18.06
CA SER A 9 -3.06 12.99 18.49
C SER A 9 -4.05 12.00 17.84
N SER A 10 -4.83 12.36 16.82
CA SER A 10 -5.88 11.46 16.27
C SER A 10 -5.93 11.23 14.76
N GLU A 11 -4.91 11.63 13.97
CA GLU A 11 -4.87 11.30 12.53
C GLU A 11 -4.28 9.91 12.22
N PHE A 12 -4.55 8.91 13.07
CA PHE A 12 -4.08 7.53 12.78
C PHE A 12 -5.02 6.73 11.87
N CYS A 13 -6.08 7.34 11.33
CA CYS A 13 -7.01 6.64 10.45
C CYS A 13 -6.75 6.95 8.97
N SER A 14 -5.80 6.19 8.42
CA SER A 14 -6.05 5.46 7.16
C SER A 14 -6.53 6.27 5.95
N ASN A 15 -5.84 7.37 5.62
CA ASN A 15 -6.02 8.02 4.32
C ASN A 15 -5.37 7.18 3.22
N LEU A 16 -6.10 6.18 2.71
CA LEU A 16 -5.79 5.54 1.44
C LEU A 16 -6.12 6.55 0.32
N GLN A 17 -5.13 6.94 -0.46
CA GLN A 17 -5.30 7.94 -1.51
C GLN A 17 -5.79 7.26 -2.80
N GLU A 18 -6.96 7.66 -3.30
CA GLU A 18 -7.45 7.22 -4.61
C GLU A 18 -6.50 7.72 -5.72
N GLY A 19 -6.09 6.82 -6.59
CA GLY A 19 -5.09 7.06 -7.64
C GLY A 19 -3.66 6.69 -7.25
N ALA A 20 -3.31 6.70 -5.96
CA ALA A 20 -2.00 6.23 -5.50
C ALA A 20 -2.09 4.80 -4.94
N ASP A 21 -2.91 4.59 -3.92
CA ASP A 21 -2.99 3.30 -3.22
C ASP A 21 -3.97 2.32 -3.90
N TYR A 22 -5.09 2.84 -4.41
CA TYR A 22 -6.07 2.04 -5.14
C TYR A 22 -6.75 2.89 -6.21
N TYR A 23 -7.37 2.24 -7.18
CA TYR A 23 -8.27 2.89 -8.13
C TYR A 23 -9.61 2.14 -8.16
N MET A 24 -10.68 2.88 -8.49
CA MET A 24 -12.00 2.31 -8.68
C MET A 24 -12.12 1.79 -10.11
N ALA A 25 -12.39 0.49 -10.25
CA ALA A 25 -12.75 -0.10 -11.52
C ALA A 25 -14.16 0.37 -11.93
N PRO A 26 -14.48 0.47 -13.23
CA PRO A 26 -15.81 0.87 -13.69
C PRO A 26 -16.92 -0.10 -13.24
N GLN A 27 -16.56 -1.32 -12.82
CA GLN A 27 -17.49 -2.29 -12.24
C GLN A 27 -17.75 -2.08 -10.73
N GLY A 28 -17.18 -1.05 -10.10
CA GLY A 28 -17.39 -0.73 -8.68
C GLY A 28 -16.44 -1.43 -7.71
N TYR A 29 -15.38 -2.08 -8.21
CA TYR A 29 -14.38 -2.74 -7.36
C TYR A 29 -13.18 -1.84 -7.07
N ARG A 30 -12.69 -1.87 -5.83
CA ARG A 30 -11.39 -1.25 -5.46
C ARG A 30 -10.25 -2.16 -5.88
N ILE A 31 -9.46 -1.74 -6.85
CA ILE A 31 -8.26 -2.46 -7.26
C ILE A 31 -7.05 -1.79 -6.63
N MET A 32 -6.34 -2.53 -5.77
CA MET A 32 -5.11 -2.07 -5.15
C MET A 32 -3.99 -1.99 -6.18
N THR A 33 -3.23 -0.90 -6.15
CA THR A 33 -2.08 -0.72 -7.02
C THR A 33 -0.88 -1.51 -6.51
N GLU A 34 0.12 -1.68 -7.37
CA GLU A 34 1.41 -2.24 -6.97
C GLU A 34 2.10 -1.37 -5.89
N TYR A 35 1.86 -0.05 -5.87
CA TYR A 35 2.37 0.88 -4.87
C TYR A 35 1.86 0.54 -3.47
N TYR A 36 0.54 0.40 -3.31
CA TYR A 36 -0.05 0.04 -2.02
C TYR A 36 0.43 -1.33 -1.54
N LEU A 37 0.49 -2.29 -2.45
CA LEU A 37 0.98 -3.63 -2.13
C LEU A 37 2.45 -3.60 -1.70
N ALA A 38 3.28 -2.73 -2.29
CA ALA A 38 4.67 -2.55 -1.90
C ALA A 38 4.81 -1.82 -0.55
N LYS A 39 4.05 -0.73 -0.33
CA LYS A 39 3.96 0.01 0.93
C LYS A 39 3.49 -0.86 2.10
N ARG A 40 2.57 -1.81 1.85
CA ARG A 40 2.12 -2.82 2.82
C ARG A 40 3.27 -3.72 3.32
N GLY A 41 4.31 -3.91 2.51
CA GLY A 41 5.52 -4.62 2.90
C GLY A 41 5.39 -6.15 3.03
N TYR A 42 4.30 -6.77 2.54
CA TYR A 42 4.22 -8.23 2.44
C TYR A 42 3.29 -8.75 1.33
N CYS A 43 3.63 -9.92 0.79
CA CYS A 43 2.81 -10.67 -0.16
C CYS A 43 1.75 -11.53 0.55
N CYS A 44 0.52 -11.46 0.05
CA CYS A 44 -0.66 -12.13 0.60
C CYS A 44 -0.96 -13.50 -0.02
N SER A 45 -0.12 -14.00 -0.93
CA SER A 45 -0.35 -15.26 -1.67
C SER A 45 -1.58 -15.36 -2.58
N ASN A 46 -2.32 -14.26 -2.80
CA ASN A 46 -3.53 -14.29 -3.63
C ASN A 46 -3.28 -14.38 -5.16
N GLY A 47 -2.03 -14.52 -5.61
CA GLY A 47 -1.72 -14.71 -7.04
C GLY A 47 -2.06 -13.52 -7.93
N CYS A 48 -1.98 -12.29 -7.42
CA CYS A 48 -2.37 -11.07 -8.15
C CYS A 48 -1.52 -10.87 -9.43
N PRO A 49 -2.12 -10.40 -10.54
CA PRO A 49 -1.37 -10.15 -11.78
C PRO A 49 -0.32 -9.04 -11.60
N ASN A 50 -0.70 -7.95 -10.92
CA ASN A 50 0.15 -6.79 -10.63
C ASN A 50 0.93 -6.92 -9.32
N CYS A 51 1.28 -8.15 -8.91
CA CYS A 51 2.01 -8.33 -7.66
C CYS A 51 3.40 -7.66 -7.75
N PRO A 52 3.74 -6.77 -6.80
CA PRO A 52 5.05 -6.12 -6.79
C PRO A 52 6.16 -7.06 -6.31
N TYR A 53 5.80 -8.17 -5.67
CA TYR A 53 6.73 -9.11 -5.07
C TYR A 53 7.20 -10.17 -6.06
N SER A 54 8.45 -10.58 -5.91
CA SER A 54 9.05 -11.71 -6.62
C SER A 54 9.77 -12.60 -5.60
N PRO A 55 9.52 -13.93 -5.55
CA PRO A 55 8.54 -14.72 -6.31
C PRO A 55 7.07 -14.38 -5.98
N LYS A 56 6.19 -14.54 -6.97
CA LYS A 56 4.73 -14.32 -6.84
C LYS A 56 4.08 -15.40 -5.99
N ALA A 57 2.96 -15.06 -5.33
CA ALA A 57 2.11 -15.98 -4.55
C ALA A 57 2.76 -16.63 -3.32
N VAL A 58 3.85 -16.08 -2.79
CA VAL A 58 4.52 -16.60 -1.57
C VAL A 58 4.10 -15.81 -0.33
N LYS A 59 3.55 -16.50 0.68
CA LYS A 59 2.92 -15.84 1.84
C LYS A 59 4.00 -15.21 2.70
N GLY A 60 3.86 -13.92 2.99
CA GLY A 60 4.85 -13.20 3.80
C GLY A 60 6.13 -12.82 3.06
N ASN A 61 6.19 -13.01 1.73
CA ASN A 61 7.33 -12.52 0.94
C ASN A 61 7.41 -10.98 1.01
N ARG A 62 8.59 -10.45 1.31
CA ARG A 62 8.88 -9.01 1.33
C ARG A 62 9.79 -8.55 0.19
N ASN A 63 10.23 -9.49 -0.66
CA ASN A 63 11.13 -9.20 -1.78
C ASN A 63 10.35 -8.57 -2.93
N LEU A 64 10.58 -7.27 -3.17
CA LEU A 64 10.02 -6.55 -4.30
C LEU A 64 10.79 -6.90 -5.58
N ARG A 65 10.11 -6.86 -6.73
CA ARG A 65 10.78 -6.96 -8.04
C ARG A 65 11.67 -5.72 -8.26
N SER A 66 12.73 -5.91 -9.03
CA SER A 66 13.66 -4.83 -9.40
C SER A 66 12.91 -3.63 -9.99
N GLY A 67 13.27 -2.42 -9.56
CA GLY A 67 12.68 -1.17 -10.04
C GLY A 67 11.40 -0.72 -9.34
N ILE A 68 10.74 -1.53 -8.49
CA ILE A 68 9.56 -1.05 -7.75
C ILE A 68 9.91 -0.07 -6.64
N ALA A 69 10.93 -0.39 -5.84
CA ALA A 69 11.36 0.49 -4.76
C ALA A 69 11.74 1.88 -5.32
N GLU A 70 12.53 1.90 -6.39
CA GLU A 70 12.95 3.12 -7.09
C GLU A 70 11.78 3.87 -7.74
N LYS A 71 10.84 3.16 -8.39
CA LYS A 71 9.65 3.76 -9.03
C LYS A 71 8.77 4.53 -8.05
N TYR A 72 8.76 4.10 -6.78
CA TYR A 72 7.86 4.63 -5.76
C TYR A 72 8.58 5.32 -4.60
N GLY A 73 9.91 5.37 -4.62
CA GLY A 73 10.72 5.95 -3.54
C GLY A 73 10.56 5.24 -2.19
N LEU A 74 10.35 3.91 -2.22
CA LEU A 74 10.23 3.06 -1.02
C LEU A 74 11.59 2.56 -0.53
#